data_AF-A0A6I6W6Z9-F1
#
_entry.id   AF-A0A6I6W6Z9-F1
#
_cell.length_a   1.000
_cell.length_b   1.000
_cell.length_c   1.000
_cell.angle_alpha   90.00
_cell.angle_beta   90.00
_cell.angle_gamma   90.00
#
_symmetry.space_group_name_H-M   'P 1'
#
loop_
_entity.id
_entity.type
_entity.pdbx_description
1 polymer ?
#
loop_
_entity_poly.entity_id
_entity_poly.type
_entity_poly.pdbx_seq_one_letter_code
_entity_poly.pdbx_strand_id
1 'polypeptide(L)'
;MAMTPPGRHTGISVEILGSPRVRREDGTDWKPPQLLADLLVTLALAGADGRSREWLRRVLWSQLPSTDANPVVQAVQRLRKHVPIPKPAPGGPYVLDVPAERIDALAFCRGVAELAPDGGRSGPTGATGAAGPDELARVDGLLGMWRGSPWARDSRLPESAWNDVRRARDRLVARVRALPADEQAGLAHWNRFREHFHGEPGTGRPVAPAARREPRKRVLIVDDMIGHALAVALDGTYDCEVVGSLAAWKQLLGQEPPLDYACALVDRHLSERTADCGGEIVLRDLRRLRPALPTALMSVDLPYEDSESLRERLGARAVIPKHNDAHESLVPLVDLVEKLIARGQSD
;
A
#
# COMPACT_ATOMS: atom_id res chain seq x y z
N MET A 1 -5.67 -44.61 0.12
CA MET A 1 -6.73 -43.65 0.52
C MET A 1 -6.14 -42.26 0.46
N ALA A 2 -6.44 -41.49 -0.58
CA ALA A 2 -6.00 -40.11 -0.69
C ALA A 2 -6.81 -39.27 0.30
N MET A 3 -6.12 -38.62 1.24
CA MET A 3 -6.73 -37.64 2.13
C MET A 3 -7.15 -36.43 1.30
N THR A 4 -8.46 -36.23 1.19
CA THR A 4 -9.06 -34.99 0.70
C THR A 4 -8.56 -33.83 1.56
N PRO A 5 -8.02 -32.74 0.99
CA PRO A 5 -7.60 -31.59 1.78
C PRO A 5 -8.83 -30.96 2.48
N PRO A 6 -8.67 -30.44 3.71
CA PRO A 6 -9.76 -29.82 4.45
C PRO A 6 -10.39 -28.72 3.59
N GLY A 7 -11.71 -28.79 3.46
CA GLY A 7 -12.49 -27.98 2.53
C GLY A 7 -12.23 -26.49 2.72
N ARG A 8 -11.93 -25.80 1.61
CA ARG A 8 -12.04 -24.34 1.53
C ARG A 8 -13.41 -23.96 2.08
N HIS A 9 -13.44 -23.11 3.10
CA HIS A 9 -14.70 -22.62 3.66
C HIS A 9 -15.35 -21.67 2.64
N THR A 10 -16.07 -22.23 1.68
CA THR A 10 -16.69 -21.49 0.57
C THR A 10 -17.88 -20.65 1.01
N GLY A 11 -18.29 -20.67 2.28
CA GLY A 11 -19.53 -20.04 2.73
C GLY A 11 -19.42 -18.65 3.36
N ILE A 12 -18.25 -18.02 3.35
CA ILE A 12 -18.01 -16.76 4.05
C ILE A 12 -17.43 -15.70 3.12
N SER A 13 -17.94 -14.48 3.19
CA SER A 13 -17.36 -13.29 2.56
C SER A 13 -16.92 -12.29 3.62
N VAL A 14 -15.75 -11.70 3.43
CA VAL A 14 -15.15 -10.73 4.37
C VAL A 14 -15.21 -9.36 3.72
N GLU A 15 -15.85 -8.43 4.40
CA GLU A 15 -16.16 -7.14 3.82
C GLU A 15 -15.61 -6.01 4.68
N ILE A 16 -14.55 -5.35 4.20
CA ILE A 16 -13.77 -4.34 4.91
C ILE A 16 -13.69 -2.97 4.21
N LEU A 17 -14.27 -2.82 3.01
CA LEU A 17 -14.45 -1.51 2.34
C LEU A 17 -15.61 -0.72 2.98
N GLY A 18 -15.44 -0.36 4.24
CA GLY A 18 -16.42 0.27 5.11
C GLY A 18 -16.26 -0.24 6.54
N SER A 19 -17.35 -0.33 7.30
CA SER A 19 -17.30 -1.03 8.59
C SER A 19 -17.06 -2.54 8.38
N PRO A 20 -16.01 -3.14 8.97
CA PRO A 20 -15.71 -4.56 8.81
C PRO A 20 -16.87 -5.44 9.23
N ARG A 21 -17.19 -6.42 8.40
CA ARG A 21 -18.16 -7.48 8.73
C ARG A 21 -17.82 -8.77 8.00
N VAL A 22 -18.36 -9.86 8.53
CA VAL A 22 -18.27 -11.19 7.94
C VAL A 22 -19.67 -11.60 7.54
N ARG A 23 -19.91 -11.80 6.25
CA ARG A 23 -21.18 -12.25 5.70
C ARG A 23 -21.14 -13.75 5.47
N ARG A 24 -22.18 -14.46 5.89
CA ARG A 24 -22.35 -15.89 5.69
C ARG A 24 -23.28 -16.16 4.51
N GLU A 25 -23.23 -17.38 3.97
CA GLU A 25 -24.11 -17.83 2.89
C GLU A 25 -25.61 -17.74 3.23
N ASP A 26 -25.97 -17.89 4.50
CA ASP A 26 -27.34 -17.73 5.00
C ASP A 26 -27.83 -16.28 5.03
N GLY A 27 -27.01 -15.33 4.55
CA GLY A 27 -27.32 -13.90 4.50
C GLY A 27 -27.07 -13.15 5.81
N THR A 28 -26.72 -13.84 6.90
CA THR A 28 -26.41 -13.20 8.17
C THR A 28 -25.06 -12.49 8.14
N ASP A 29 -24.96 -11.37 8.88
CA ASP A 29 -23.70 -10.65 9.05
C ASP A 29 -23.26 -10.62 10.52
N TRP A 30 -21.96 -10.86 10.72
CA TRP A 30 -21.31 -10.64 12.00
C TRP A 30 -20.44 -9.39 11.94
N LYS A 31 -20.70 -8.46 12.87
CA LYS A 31 -19.94 -7.22 13.02
C LYS A 31 -18.99 -7.36 14.21
N PRO A 32 -17.68 -7.50 13.99
CA PRO A 32 -16.71 -7.64 15.07
C PRO A 32 -16.62 -6.38 15.94
N PRO A 33 -16.40 -6.54 17.26
CA PRO A 33 -15.89 -5.47 18.12
C PRO A 33 -14.55 -4.92 17.61
N GLN A 34 -14.20 -3.68 17.95
CA GLN A 34 -13.08 -2.94 17.33
C GLN A 34 -11.78 -3.74 17.21
N LEU A 35 -11.29 -4.36 18.29
CA LEU A 35 -10.04 -5.12 18.26
C LEU A 35 -10.10 -6.34 17.31
N LEU A 36 -11.23 -7.03 17.26
CA LEU A 36 -11.43 -8.14 16.32
C LEU A 36 -11.63 -7.63 14.89
N ALA A 37 -12.18 -6.42 14.71
CA ALA A 37 -12.31 -5.76 13.43
C ALA A 37 -10.92 -5.40 12.88
N ASP A 38 -10.07 -4.77 13.70
CA ASP A 38 -8.70 -4.43 13.35
C ASP A 38 -7.89 -5.70 12.99
N LEU A 39 -8.04 -6.77 13.79
CA LEU A 39 -7.40 -8.06 13.50
C LEU A 39 -7.92 -8.69 12.20
N LEU A 40 -9.23 -8.67 11.95
CA LEU A 40 -9.83 -9.18 10.72
C LEU A 40 -9.31 -8.43 9.48
N VAL A 41 -9.33 -7.09 9.52
CA VAL A 41 -8.81 -6.22 8.46
C VAL A 41 -7.34 -6.53 8.20
N THR A 42 -6.54 -6.63 9.26
CA THR A 42 -5.11 -6.94 9.17
C THR A 42 -4.86 -8.23 8.40
N LEU A 43 -5.57 -9.31 8.76
CA LEU A 43 -5.39 -10.61 8.12
C LEU A 43 -5.97 -10.63 6.69
N ALA A 44 -7.07 -9.91 6.46
CA ALA A 44 -7.68 -9.79 5.14
C ALA A 44 -6.77 -9.06 4.13
N LEU A 45 -6.14 -7.96 4.56
CA LEU A 45 -5.21 -7.20 3.71
C LEU A 45 -3.88 -7.92 3.49
N ALA A 46 -3.45 -8.77 4.43
CA ALA A 46 -2.25 -9.58 4.27
C ALA A 46 -2.42 -10.75 3.28
N GLY A 47 -3.66 -11.14 2.96
CA GLY A 47 -3.95 -12.24 2.04
C GLY A 47 -3.27 -13.54 2.45
N ALA A 48 -2.65 -14.22 1.47
CA ALA A 48 -2.01 -15.52 1.66
C ALA A 48 -0.73 -15.45 2.52
N ASP A 49 -0.07 -14.29 2.58
CA ASP A 49 1.17 -14.11 3.36
C ASP A 49 0.88 -14.11 4.87
N GLY A 50 -0.31 -13.66 5.27
CA GLY A 50 -0.74 -13.58 6.65
C GLY A 50 0.10 -12.61 7.49
N ARG A 51 -0.01 -12.71 8.82
CA ARG A 51 0.79 -11.91 9.76
C ARG A 51 1.35 -12.74 10.91
N SER A 52 2.61 -12.47 11.26
CA SER A 52 3.26 -13.08 12.41
C SER A 52 2.62 -12.61 13.73
N ARG A 53 2.76 -13.43 14.79
CA ARG A 53 2.25 -13.09 16.12
C ARG A 53 2.91 -11.81 16.65
N GLU A 54 4.21 -11.67 16.41
CA GLU A 54 5.05 -10.56 16.83
C GLU A 54 4.60 -9.26 16.16
N TRP A 55 4.33 -9.30 14.84
CA TRP A 55 3.76 -8.16 14.10
C TRP A 55 2.40 -7.77 14.66
N LEU A 56 1.49 -8.73 14.84
CA LEU A 56 0.14 -8.48 15.36
C LEU A 56 0.20 -7.82 16.74
N ARG A 57 1.06 -8.34 17.63
CA ARG A 57 1.26 -7.76 18.98
C ARG A 57 1.77 -6.33 18.88
N ARG A 58 2.79 -6.07 18.07
CA ARG A 58 3.40 -4.75 17.91
C ARG A 58 2.41 -3.73 17.34
N VAL A 59 1.57 -4.11 16.38
CA VAL A 59 0.69 -3.17 15.69
C VAL A 59 -0.60 -2.93 16.47
N LEU A 60 -1.27 -3.99 16.93
CA LEU A 60 -2.61 -3.87 17.51
C LEU A 60 -2.63 -3.76 19.04
N TRP A 61 -1.52 -4.08 19.71
CA TRP A 61 -1.40 -4.07 21.18
C TRP A 61 -0.29 -3.16 21.72
N SER A 62 0.43 -2.39 20.88
CA SER A 62 1.50 -1.49 21.35
C SER A 62 1.04 -0.48 22.41
N GLN A 63 -0.21 -0.03 22.33
CA GLN A 63 -0.78 0.97 23.25
C GLN A 63 -1.71 0.36 24.32
N LEU A 64 -1.82 -0.97 24.39
CA LEU A 64 -2.70 -1.63 25.36
C LEU A 64 -1.91 -2.11 26.59
N PRO A 65 -2.44 -1.95 27.82
CA PRO A 65 -1.81 -2.48 29.02
C PRO A 65 -1.62 -4.00 28.89
N SER A 66 -0.39 -4.48 29.02
CA SER A 66 -0.08 -5.91 28.90
C SER A 66 -0.34 -6.65 30.21
N THR A 67 -1.61 -6.96 30.50
CA THR A 67 -1.98 -7.83 31.63
C THR A 67 -2.01 -9.32 31.28
N ASP A 68 -2.17 -9.65 29.99
CA ASP A 68 -2.27 -11.03 29.52
C ASP A 68 -0.94 -11.57 29.00
N ALA A 69 -0.62 -12.83 29.34
CA ALA A 69 0.58 -13.51 28.85
C ALA A 69 0.57 -13.73 27.32
N ASN A 70 -0.62 -13.84 26.69
CA ASN A 70 -0.74 -14.11 25.25
C ASN A 70 -2.02 -13.54 24.60
N PRO A 71 -2.17 -12.21 24.53
CA PRO A 71 -3.39 -11.55 24.06
C PRO A 71 -3.72 -11.84 22.58
N VAL A 72 -2.70 -11.99 21.73
CA VAL A 72 -2.88 -12.29 20.29
C VAL A 72 -3.56 -13.65 20.10
N VAL A 73 -3.09 -14.69 20.80
CA VAL A 73 -3.66 -16.04 20.66
C VAL A 73 -5.13 -16.05 21.10
N GLN A 74 -5.47 -15.37 22.20
CA GLN A 74 -6.85 -15.29 22.65
C GLN A 74 -7.76 -14.55 21.65
N ALA A 75 -7.30 -13.41 21.12
CA ALA A 75 -8.06 -12.66 20.12
C ALA A 75 -8.27 -13.46 18.83
N VAL A 76 -7.23 -14.15 18.34
CA VAL A 76 -7.34 -15.06 17.20
C VAL A 76 -8.31 -16.20 17.48
N GLN A 77 -8.28 -16.80 18.68
CA GLN A 77 -9.24 -17.85 19.05
C GLN A 77 -10.69 -17.35 19.06
N ARG A 78 -10.94 -16.11 19.48
CA ARG A 78 -12.27 -15.48 19.40
C ARG A 78 -12.67 -15.23 17.94
N LEU A 79 -11.76 -14.71 17.12
CA LEU A 79 -12.00 -14.45 15.71
C LEU A 79 -12.26 -15.74 14.91
N ARG A 80 -11.54 -16.83 15.22
CA ARG A 80 -11.72 -18.17 14.64
C ARG A 80 -13.14 -18.73 14.74
N LYS A 81 -13.97 -18.24 15.67
CA LYS A 81 -15.38 -18.64 15.78
C LYS A 81 -16.23 -18.12 14.62
N HIS A 82 -15.74 -17.13 13.88
CA HIS A 82 -16.48 -16.43 12.84
C HIS A 82 -15.83 -16.53 11.46
N VAL A 83 -14.52 -16.74 11.40
CA VAL A 83 -13.76 -16.86 10.15
C VAL A 83 -12.75 -18.00 10.21
N PRO A 84 -12.42 -18.61 9.06
CA PRO A 84 -11.45 -19.69 8.98
C PRO A 84 -10.02 -19.15 9.12
N ILE A 85 -9.39 -19.44 10.25
CA ILE A 85 -7.98 -19.13 10.48
C ILE A 85 -7.33 -20.42 10.95
N PRO A 86 -6.63 -21.18 10.07
CA PRO A 86 -5.97 -22.41 10.47
C PRO A 86 -4.98 -22.19 11.61
N LYS A 87 -4.66 -23.26 12.32
CA LYS A 87 -3.60 -23.21 13.34
C LYS A 87 -2.27 -23.03 12.61
N PRO A 88 -1.48 -21.97 12.90
CA PRO A 88 -0.19 -21.81 12.27
C PRO A 88 0.76 -22.94 12.70
N ALA A 89 1.69 -23.29 11.82
CA ALA A 89 2.87 -24.05 12.19
C ALA A 89 3.66 -23.30 13.29
N PRO A 90 4.51 -23.97 14.08
CA PRO A 90 5.36 -23.29 15.05
C PRO A 90 6.16 -22.15 14.40
N GLY A 91 5.97 -20.91 14.87
CA GLY A 91 6.60 -19.71 14.32
C GLY A 91 5.98 -19.19 13.00
N GLY A 92 4.95 -19.84 12.47
CA GLY A 92 4.28 -19.44 11.23
C GLY A 92 3.27 -18.29 11.41
N PRO A 93 2.87 -17.63 10.31
CA PRO A 93 1.91 -16.54 10.34
C PRO A 93 0.47 -17.03 10.55
N TYR A 94 -0.38 -16.16 11.10
CA TYR A 94 -1.82 -16.34 11.02
C TYR A 94 -2.29 -15.91 9.64
N VAL A 95 -3.03 -16.80 8.97
CA VAL A 95 -3.56 -16.57 7.62
C VAL A 95 -5.08 -16.69 7.69
N LEU A 96 -5.78 -15.80 7.00
CA LEU A 96 -7.22 -15.90 6.80
C LEU A 96 -7.48 -16.81 5.59
N ASP A 97 -8.04 -17.99 5.83
CA ASP A 97 -8.30 -18.99 4.79
C ASP A 97 -9.64 -18.72 4.08
N VAL A 98 -9.72 -17.53 3.48
CA VAL A 98 -10.86 -17.07 2.67
C VAL A 98 -10.33 -16.75 1.27
N PRO A 99 -10.96 -17.26 0.20
CA PRO A 99 -10.54 -16.94 -1.16
C PRO A 99 -10.51 -15.42 -1.41
N ALA A 100 -9.50 -14.93 -2.13
CA ALA A 100 -9.28 -13.50 -2.31
C ALA A 100 -10.47 -12.79 -2.99
N GLU A 101 -11.18 -13.48 -3.88
CA GLU A 101 -12.40 -13.00 -4.54
C GLU A 101 -13.58 -12.79 -3.57
N ARG A 102 -13.52 -13.36 -2.36
CA ARG A 102 -14.53 -13.20 -1.30
C ARG A 102 -14.11 -12.19 -0.24
N ILE A 103 -12.95 -11.54 -0.41
CA ILE A 103 -12.47 -10.42 0.41
C ILE A 103 -12.65 -9.16 -0.44
N ASP A 104 -13.60 -8.30 -0.08
CA ASP A 104 -13.99 -7.17 -0.93
C ASP A 104 -12.83 -6.24 -1.31
N ALA A 105 -11.90 -5.97 -0.39
CA ALA A 105 -10.72 -5.16 -0.66
C ALA A 105 -9.76 -5.80 -1.68
N LEU A 106 -9.53 -7.12 -1.61
CA LEU A 106 -8.65 -7.81 -2.55
C LEU A 106 -9.32 -7.94 -3.92
N ALA A 107 -10.62 -8.27 -3.94
CA ALA A 107 -11.43 -8.29 -5.15
C ALA A 107 -11.47 -6.91 -5.83
N PHE A 108 -11.59 -5.84 -5.04
CA PHE A 108 -11.54 -4.45 -5.52
C PHE A 108 -10.18 -4.10 -6.14
N CYS A 109 -9.08 -4.35 -5.43
CA CYS A 109 -7.73 -4.08 -5.93
C CYS A 109 -7.47 -4.82 -7.25
N ARG A 110 -7.86 -6.10 -7.32
CA ARG A 110 -7.78 -6.90 -8.54
C ARG A 110 -8.64 -6.30 -9.65
N GLY A 111 -9.91 -5.98 -9.36
CA GLY A 111 -10.83 -5.44 -10.35
C GLY A 111 -10.36 -4.11 -10.95
N VAL A 112 -9.76 -3.23 -10.14
CA VAL A 112 -9.12 -1.98 -10.62
C VAL A 112 -7.89 -2.28 -11.47
N ALA A 113 -7.04 -3.24 -11.08
CA ALA A 113 -5.86 -3.61 -11.86
C ALA A 113 -6.21 -4.22 -13.23
N GLU A 114 -7.36 -4.88 -13.34
CA GLU A 114 -7.90 -5.45 -14.58
C GLU A 114 -8.67 -4.43 -15.44
N LEU A 115 -8.79 -3.17 -15.01
CA LEU A 115 -9.21 -2.08 -15.90
C LEU A 115 -8.02 -1.74 -16.80
N ALA A 116 -8.22 -1.75 -18.13
CA ALA A 116 -7.16 -1.43 -19.08
C ALA A 116 -6.61 -0.01 -18.80
N PRO A 117 -5.29 0.21 -18.84
CA PRO A 117 -4.68 1.52 -18.57
C PRO A 117 -5.13 2.59 -19.58
N ASP A 118 -5.45 2.17 -20.80
CA ASP A 118 -6.00 3.00 -21.87
C ASP A 118 -7.31 2.36 -22.33
N GLY A 119 -8.46 2.88 -21.88
CA GLY A 119 -9.80 2.37 -22.23
C GLY A 119 -9.89 1.91 -23.68
N GLY A 120 -9.86 0.58 -23.88
CA GLY A 120 -10.03 -0.07 -25.19
C GLY A 120 -9.24 0.47 -26.38
N ARG A 121 -8.06 1.10 -26.22
CA ARG A 121 -7.24 1.53 -27.38
C ARG A 121 -6.44 0.37 -27.95
N SER A 122 -7.13 -0.60 -28.54
CA SER A 122 -6.52 -1.63 -29.40
C SER A 122 -7.44 -1.90 -30.58
N GLY A 123 -7.42 -0.96 -31.52
CA GLY A 123 -8.02 -1.06 -32.84
C GLY A 123 -7.41 0.02 -33.77
N PRO A 124 -7.02 -0.31 -35.02
CA PRO A 124 -6.26 0.59 -35.90
C PRO A 124 -7.12 1.66 -36.60
N THR A 125 -8.20 2.14 -35.98
CA THR A 125 -9.02 3.23 -36.55
C THR A 125 -9.29 4.28 -35.48
N GLY A 126 -8.76 5.49 -35.73
CA GLY A 126 -8.85 6.63 -34.82
C GLY A 126 -10.27 7.17 -34.69
N ALA A 127 -11.06 6.56 -33.81
CA ALA A 127 -12.28 7.15 -33.27
C ALA A 127 -12.04 7.53 -31.80
N THR A 128 -12.12 8.83 -31.53
CA THR A 128 -12.44 9.42 -30.21
C THR A 128 -13.56 8.60 -29.55
N GLY A 129 -13.49 8.08 -28.32
CA GLY A 129 -13.03 8.68 -27.08
C GLY A 129 -14.02 8.40 -25.93
N ALA A 130 -14.76 7.29 -25.99
CA ALA A 130 -15.83 6.91 -25.06
C ALA A 130 -15.52 5.50 -24.48
N ALA A 131 -15.75 5.30 -23.18
CA ALA A 131 -15.61 3.97 -22.59
C ALA A 131 -16.75 3.07 -23.09
N GLY A 132 -16.45 1.80 -23.41
CA GLY A 132 -17.49 0.85 -23.80
C GLY A 132 -18.49 0.63 -22.65
N PRO A 133 -19.76 0.28 -22.92
CA PRO A 133 -20.78 0.04 -21.88
C PRO A 133 -20.34 -0.95 -20.80
N ASP A 134 -19.60 -2.00 -21.19
CA ASP A 134 -19.06 -3.00 -20.27
C ASP A 134 -18.00 -2.43 -19.33
N GLU A 135 -17.19 -1.48 -19.80
CA GLU A 135 -16.19 -0.81 -18.96
C GLU A 135 -16.87 0.12 -17.94
N LEU A 136 -17.88 0.88 -18.37
CA LEU A 136 -18.68 1.73 -17.48
C LEU A 136 -19.38 0.90 -16.39
N ALA A 137 -19.96 -0.24 -16.76
CA ALA A 137 -20.57 -1.16 -15.79
C ALA A 137 -19.55 -1.73 -14.79
N ARG A 138 -18.33 -2.06 -15.23
CA ARG A 138 -17.25 -2.51 -14.34
C ARG A 138 -16.78 -1.40 -13.39
N VAL A 139 -16.59 -0.19 -13.90
CA VAL A 139 -16.23 0.99 -13.08
C VAL A 139 -17.31 1.26 -12.04
N ASP A 140 -18.58 1.28 -12.43
CA ASP A 140 -19.71 1.49 -11.52
C ASP A 140 -19.82 0.38 -10.47
N GLY A 141 -19.62 -0.88 -10.87
CA GLY A 141 -19.57 -2.02 -9.96
C GLY A 141 -18.47 -1.88 -8.89
N LEU A 142 -17.27 -1.43 -9.27
CA LEU A 142 -16.16 -1.20 -8.34
C LEU A 142 -16.45 -0.04 -7.37
N LEU A 143 -17.11 1.02 -7.84
CA LEU A 143 -17.60 2.10 -6.98
C LEU A 143 -18.62 1.57 -5.96
N GLY A 144 -19.54 0.71 -6.39
CA GLY A 144 -20.59 0.11 -5.58
C GLY A 144 -20.10 -0.85 -4.48
N MET A 145 -18.84 -1.32 -4.53
CA MET A 145 -18.27 -2.18 -3.49
C MET A 145 -18.10 -1.45 -2.14
N TRP A 146 -17.94 -0.13 -2.17
CA TRP A 146 -17.67 0.69 -1.00
C TRP A 146 -18.94 0.96 -0.20
N ARG A 147 -18.90 0.69 1.10
CA ARG A 147 -20.01 0.90 2.04
C ARG A 147 -19.78 2.08 3.00
N GLY A 148 -18.58 2.65 2.98
CA GLY A 148 -18.12 3.74 3.82
C GLY A 148 -16.60 3.89 3.73
N SER A 149 -16.04 4.98 4.26
CA SER A 149 -14.59 5.15 4.38
C SER A 149 -14.05 4.26 5.50
N PRO A 150 -13.09 3.35 5.22
CA PRO A 150 -12.39 2.59 6.27
C PRO A 150 -11.58 3.49 7.20
N TRP A 151 -11.20 4.70 6.77
CA TRP A 151 -10.35 5.63 7.53
C TRP A 151 -11.14 6.53 8.47
N ALA A 152 -12.47 6.59 8.33
CA ALA A 152 -13.33 7.31 9.27
C ALA A 152 -13.43 6.61 10.65
N ARG A 153 -12.86 5.41 10.79
CA ARG A 153 -12.85 4.66 12.05
C ARG A 153 -11.58 4.92 12.83
N ASP A 154 -11.70 4.94 14.15
CA ASP A 154 -10.57 4.86 15.08
C ASP A 154 -9.97 3.44 15.02
N SER A 155 -9.15 3.22 14.00
CA SER A 155 -8.48 1.96 13.70
C SER A 155 -7.06 1.99 14.25
N ARG A 156 -6.63 0.88 14.86
CA ARG A 156 -5.24 0.72 15.32
C ARG A 156 -4.26 0.41 14.20
N LEU A 157 -4.75 0.17 12.98
CA LEU A 157 -3.89 -0.16 11.87
C LEU A 157 -3.16 1.10 11.39
N PRO A 158 -1.86 0.99 11.09
CA PRO A 158 -1.15 2.07 10.42
C PRO A 158 -1.76 2.31 9.04
N GLU A 159 -1.71 3.56 8.57
CA GLU A 159 -2.22 3.90 7.24
C GLU A 159 -1.58 3.08 6.12
N SER A 160 -0.31 2.69 6.31
CA SER A 160 0.46 1.89 5.36
C SER A 160 -0.15 0.52 5.08
N ALA A 161 -0.89 -0.06 6.03
CA ALA A 161 -1.59 -1.31 5.82
C ALA A 161 -2.64 -1.21 4.71
N TRP A 162 -3.13 -0.01 4.42
CA TRP A 162 -4.18 0.27 3.42
C TRP A 162 -3.63 0.75 2.07
N ASN A 163 -2.31 0.82 1.89
CA ASN A 163 -1.69 1.44 0.71
C ASN A 163 -2.20 0.89 -0.62
N ASP A 164 -2.36 -0.43 -0.74
CA ASP A 164 -2.85 -1.05 -1.98
C ASP A 164 -4.29 -0.65 -2.29
N VAL A 165 -5.14 -0.64 -1.27
CA VAL A 165 -6.54 -0.24 -1.38
C VAL A 165 -6.66 1.25 -1.72
N ARG A 166 -5.85 2.11 -1.08
CA ARG A 166 -5.79 3.55 -1.39
C ARG A 166 -5.34 3.78 -2.84
N ARG A 167 -4.28 3.10 -3.30
CA ARG A 167 -3.81 3.21 -4.69
C ARG A 167 -4.87 2.75 -5.70
N ALA A 168 -5.54 1.64 -5.43
CA ALA A 168 -6.63 1.16 -6.27
C ALA A 168 -7.80 2.17 -6.29
N ARG A 169 -8.16 2.75 -5.15
CA ARG A 169 -9.16 3.82 -5.06
C ARG A 169 -8.77 5.03 -5.90
N ASP A 170 -7.54 5.53 -5.78
CA ASP A 170 -7.10 6.73 -6.48
C ASP A 170 -7.05 6.51 -8.00
N ARG A 171 -6.63 5.32 -8.44
CA ARG A 171 -6.71 4.91 -9.85
C ARG A 171 -8.15 4.89 -10.36
N LEU A 172 -9.09 4.33 -9.59
CA LEU A 172 -10.51 4.32 -9.96
C LEU A 172 -11.08 5.74 -10.05
N VAL A 173 -10.76 6.61 -9.08
CA VAL A 173 -11.19 8.02 -9.07
C VAL A 173 -10.60 8.77 -10.28
N ALA A 174 -9.32 8.56 -10.59
CA ALA A 174 -8.69 9.15 -11.76
C ALA A 174 -9.37 8.70 -13.05
N ARG A 175 -9.73 7.40 -13.16
CA ARG A 175 -10.46 6.85 -14.31
C ARG A 175 -11.83 7.53 -14.45
N VAL A 176 -12.62 7.60 -13.38
CA VAL A 176 -13.95 8.24 -13.38
C VAL A 176 -13.87 9.73 -13.76
N ARG A 177 -12.83 10.43 -13.32
CA ARG A 177 -12.59 11.85 -13.68
C ARG A 177 -12.17 12.06 -15.14
N ALA A 178 -11.61 11.04 -15.77
CA ALA A 178 -11.24 11.08 -17.18
C ALA A 178 -12.41 10.75 -18.12
N LEU A 179 -13.55 10.29 -17.59
CA LEU A 179 -14.75 10.05 -18.39
C LEU A 179 -15.41 11.37 -18.81
N PRO A 180 -16.09 11.40 -19.97
CA PRO A 180 -17.03 12.45 -20.34
C PRO A 180 -18.07 12.72 -19.24
N ALA A 181 -18.55 13.96 -19.15
CA ALA A 181 -19.44 14.39 -18.07
C ALA A 181 -20.79 13.65 -18.06
N ASP A 182 -21.29 13.27 -19.23
CA ASP A 182 -22.49 12.47 -19.44
C ASP A 182 -22.30 11.01 -18.99
N GLU A 183 -21.16 10.39 -19.33
CA GLU A 183 -20.80 9.05 -18.84
C GLU A 183 -20.63 9.05 -17.31
N GLN A 184 -19.96 10.07 -16.76
CA GLN A 184 -19.79 10.23 -15.31
C GLN A 184 -21.14 10.39 -14.59
N ALA A 185 -22.07 11.16 -15.15
CA ALA A 185 -23.41 11.34 -14.60
C ALA A 185 -24.24 10.05 -14.66
N GLY A 186 -23.93 9.15 -15.61
CA GLY A 186 -24.56 7.83 -15.75
C GLY A 186 -24.11 6.78 -14.72
N LEU A 187 -23.04 7.03 -13.95
CA LEU A 187 -22.55 6.11 -12.92
C LEU A 187 -23.45 6.16 -11.67
N ALA A 188 -24.23 5.11 -11.45
CA ALA A 188 -25.20 5.02 -10.36
C ALA A 188 -24.56 5.16 -8.97
N HIS A 189 -23.34 4.66 -8.79
CA HIS A 189 -22.67 4.60 -7.49
C HIS A 189 -21.73 5.78 -7.22
N TRP A 190 -21.50 6.67 -8.20
CA TRP A 190 -20.48 7.71 -8.09
C TRP A 190 -20.74 8.72 -6.96
N ASN A 191 -21.97 9.22 -6.84
CA ASN A 191 -22.30 10.21 -5.81
C ASN A 191 -22.18 9.62 -4.41
N ARG A 192 -22.74 8.43 -4.19
CA ARG A 192 -22.63 7.71 -2.91
C ARG A 192 -21.17 7.42 -2.55
N PHE A 193 -20.36 7.01 -3.53
CA PHE A 193 -18.94 6.79 -3.31
C PHE A 193 -18.26 8.08 -2.83
N ARG A 194 -18.51 9.23 -3.49
CA ARG A 194 -17.95 10.53 -3.07
C ARG A 194 -18.38 10.90 -1.65
N GLU A 195 -19.63 10.62 -1.29
CA GLU A 195 -20.16 10.92 0.03
C GLU A 195 -19.39 10.21 1.15
N HIS A 196 -18.96 8.97 0.90
CA HIS A 196 -18.17 8.20 1.86
C HIS A 196 -16.83 8.86 2.21
N PHE A 197 -16.30 9.74 1.36
CA PHE A 197 -14.99 10.37 1.48
C PHE A 197 -15.05 11.91 1.53
N HIS A 198 -16.22 12.47 1.86
CA HIS A 198 -16.35 13.91 2.05
C HIS A 198 -15.44 14.37 3.20
N GLY A 199 -14.53 15.31 2.90
CA GLY A 199 -13.57 15.88 3.87
C GLY A 199 -12.12 15.38 3.72
N GLU A 200 -11.88 14.37 2.88
CA GLU A 200 -10.51 13.93 2.57
C GLU A 200 -9.84 14.80 1.49
N PRO A 201 -8.55 15.15 1.62
CA PRO A 201 -7.82 15.82 0.57
C PRO A 201 -7.85 14.95 -0.70
N GLY A 202 -8.34 15.51 -1.81
CA GLY A 202 -8.36 14.85 -3.12
C GLY A 202 -9.74 14.50 -3.68
N THR A 203 -10.83 14.49 -2.89
CA THR A 203 -12.18 14.15 -3.38
C THR A 203 -13.08 15.36 -3.72
N GLY A 204 -12.68 16.57 -3.30
CA GLY A 204 -13.56 17.75 -3.29
C GLY A 204 -13.23 18.92 -4.22
N ARG A 205 -12.14 18.91 -5.02
CA ARG A 205 -11.77 20.09 -5.83
C ARG A 205 -11.72 19.78 -7.33
N PRO A 206 -12.36 20.59 -8.19
CA PRO A 206 -12.11 20.54 -9.62
C PRO A 206 -10.62 20.80 -9.86
N VAL A 207 -9.96 19.87 -10.56
CA VAL A 207 -8.60 20.10 -11.05
C VAL A 207 -8.73 21.18 -12.12
N ALA A 208 -8.27 22.39 -11.80
CA ALA A 208 -8.14 23.45 -12.81
C ALA A 208 -7.25 22.93 -13.96
N PRO A 209 -7.54 23.31 -15.21
CA PRO A 209 -6.78 22.82 -16.36
C PRO A 209 -5.29 23.08 -16.15
N ALA A 210 -4.50 22.03 -16.32
CA ALA A 210 -3.07 22.02 -16.04
C ALA A 210 -2.36 23.11 -16.85
N ALA A 211 -1.99 24.21 -16.18
CA ALA A 211 -0.93 25.07 -16.67
C ALA A 211 0.33 24.18 -16.81
N ARG A 212 0.99 24.26 -17.97
CA ARG A 212 2.24 23.54 -18.27
C ARG A 212 3.24 23.75 -17.13
N ARG A 213 3.31 22.79 -16.20
CA ARG A 213 4.36 22.70 -15.19
C ARG A 213 5.60 22.16 -15.89
N GLU A 214 6.77 22.71 -15.56
CA GLU A 214 8.04 22.08 -15.90
C GLU A 214 8.05 20.62 -15.43
N PRO A 215 8.68 19.69 -16.18
CA PRO A 215 8.73 18.29 -15.80
C PRO A 215 9.34 18.17 -14.41
N ARG A 216 8.60 17.56 -13.48
CA ARG A 216 9.05 17.38 -12.10
C ARG A 216 10.20 16.36 -12.08
N LYS A 217 11.18 16.60 -11.21
CA LYS A 217 12.28 15.65 -11.02
C LYS A 217 11.73 14.35 -10.43
N ARG A 218 12.24 13.21 -10.90
CA ARG A 218 11.84 11.88 -10.42
C ARG A 218 12.65 11.46 -9.21
N VAL A 219 12.00 10.94 -8.17
CA VAL A 219 12.65 10.45 -6.94
C VAL A 219 12.33 8.97 -6.76
N LEU A 220 13.36 8.14 -6.62
CA LEU A 220 13.20 6.73 -6.30
C LEU A 220 13.11 6.56 -4.78
N ILE A 221 12.11 5.83 -4.29
CA ILE A 221 11.94 5.50 -2.88
C ILE A 221 11.90 3.99 -2.76
N VAL A 222 12.84 3.40 -2.04
CA VAL A 222 12.93 1.95 -1.85
C VAL A 222 12.69 1.64 -0.38
N ASP A 223 11.48 1.25 -0.03
CA ASP A 223 11.02 1.13 1.35
C ASP A 223 9.74 0.28 1.45
N ASP A 224 9.72 -0.70 2.34
CA ASP A 224 8.63 -1.68 2.47
C ASP A 224 7.47 -1.23 3.37
N MET A 225 7.68 -0.23 4.23
CA MET A 225 6.69 0.19 5.23
C MET A 225 6.16 1.61 5.03
N ILE A 226 7.04 2.59 4.84
CA ILE A 226 6.73 4.02 4.84
C ILE A 226 6.98 4.69 3.49
N GLY A 227 7.49 3.97 2.47
CA GLY A 227 7.82 4.55 1.17
C GLY A 227 6.71 5.36 0.51
N HIS A 228 5.45 4.96 0.71
CA HIS A 228 4.28 5.71 0.21
C HIS A 228 3.98 6.97 1.02
N ALA A 229 4.15 6.93 2.35
CA ALA A 229 4.00 8.13 3.17
C ALA A 229 5.06 9.18 2.80
N LEU A 230 6.28 8.73 2.50
CA LEU A 230 7.34 9.58 1.95
C LEU A 230 6.96 10.15 0.58
N ALA A 231 6.41 9.33 -0.33
CA ALA A 231 5.94 9.78 -1.63
C ALA A 231 4.83 10.84 -1.52
N VAL A 232 3.88 10.68 -0.58
CA VAL A 232 2.82 11.66 -0.30
C VAL A 232 3.41 12.97 0.24
N ALA A 233 4.38 12.89 1.14
CA ALA A 233 5.04 14.08 1.67
C ALA A 233 5.88 14.85 0.62
N LEU A 234 6.31 14.15 -0.44
CA LEU A 234 7.01 14.72 -1.59
C LEU A 234 6.07 15.08 -2.74
N ASP A 235 4.80 14.72 -2.64
CA ASP A 235 3.80 14.97 -3.67
C ASP A 235 3.62 16.49 -3.87
N GLY A 236 3.36 16.89 -5.11
CA GLY A 236 3.31 18.29 -5.51
C GLY A 236 4.64 18.88 -6.00
N THR A 237 5.78 18.34 -5.55
CA THR A 237 7.13 18.81 -5.93
C THR A 237 7.88 17.81 -6.82
N TYR A 238 7.79 16.51 -6.53
CA TYR A 238 8.52 15.46 -7.24
C TYR A 238 7.60 14.37 -7.78
N ASP A 239 8.06 13.67 -8.82
CA ASP A 239 7.43 12.46 -9.30
C ASP A 239 8.09 11.25 -8.61
N CYS A 240 7.41 10.64 -7.65
CA CYS A 240 7.99 9.58 -6.82
C CYS A 240 7.64 8.18 -7.35
N GLU A 241 8.64 7.29 -7.38
CA GLU A 241 8.46 5.87 -7.68
C GLU A 241 8.84 5.04 -6.45
N VAL A 242 7.91 4.21 -5.97
CA VAL A 242 8.09 3.43 -4.73
C VAL A 242 8.32 1.95 -5.02
N VAL A 243 9.42 1.40 -4.53
CA VAL A 243 9.81 0.00 -4.62
C VAL A 243 9.80 -0.62 -3.22
N GLY A 244 8.80 -1.46 -2.94
CA GLY A 244 8.57 -1.98 -1.58
C GLY A 244 9.26 -3.31 -1.24
N SER A 245 10.04 -3.89 -2.15
CA SER A 245 10.71 -5.16 -1.89
C SER A 245 11.90 -5.38 -2.83
N LEU A 246 12.81 -6.28 -2.44
CA LEU A 246 13.91 -6.68 -3.29
C LEU A 246 13.44 -7.41 -4.58
N ALA A 247 12.28 -8.07 -4.54
CA ALA A 247 11.70 -8.68 -5.74
C ALA A 247 11.23 -7.61 -6.74
N ALA A 248 10.53 -6.59 -6.26
CA ALA A 248 10.11 -5.45 -7.08
C ALA A 248 11.32 -4.68 -7.63
N TRP A 249 12.40 -4.53 -6.85
CA TRP A 249 13.67 -3.96 -7.31
C TRP A 249 14.26 -4.73 -8.50
N LYS A 250 14.33 -6.07 -8.41
CA LYS A 250 14.84 -6.90 -9.51
C LYS A 250 13.96 -6.81 -10.75
N GLN A 251 12.64 -6.72 -10.59
CA GLN A 251 11.72 -6.51 -11.70
C GLN A 251 11.97 -5.15 -12.37
N LEU A 252 12.17 -4.09 -11.58
CA LEU A 252 12.50 -2.76 -12.09
C LEU A 252 13.80 -2.78 -12.91
N LEU A 253 14.84 -3.46 -12.42
CA LEU A 253 16.10 -3.61 -13.16
C LEU A 253 15.96 -4.41 -14.46
N GLY A 254 14.96 -5.28 -14.56
CA GLY A 254 14.66 -6.04 -15.77
C GLY A 254 13.82 -5.30 -16.79
N GLN A 255 13.28 -4.13 -16.44
CA GLN A 255 12.61 -3.24 -17.38
C GLN A 255 13.67 -2.37 -18.07
N GLU A 256 13.55 -2.18 -19.39
CA GLU A 256 14.49 -1.39 -20.20
C GLU A 256 14.32 0.15 -20.21
N PRO A 257 13.60 0.86 -19.32
CA PRO A 257 13.84 2.29 -19.17
C PRO A 257 15.08 2.54 -18.27
N PRO A 258 15.85 3.61 -18.54
CA PRO A 258 16.99 3.97 -17.70
C PRO A 258 16.53 4.28 -16.26
N LEU A 259 17.41 4.01 -15.28
CA LEU A 259 17.31 4.47 -13.89
C LEU A 259 17.45 6.00 -13.83
N ASP A 260 16.52 6.71 -14.44
CA ASP A 260 16.49 8.15 -14.60
C ASP A 260 15.74 8.81 -13.45
N TYR A 261 16.45 8.89 -12.33
CA TYR A 261 16.02 9.53 -11.10
C TYR A 261 17.01 10.64 -10.75
N ALA A 262 16.52 11.68 -10.09
CA ALA A 262 17.34 12.76 -9.56
C ALA A 262 18.01 12.37 -8.23
N CYS A 263 17.38 11.48 -7.45
CA CYS A 263 17.99 10.84 -6.28
C CYS A 263 17.24 9.55 -5.89
N ALA A 264 17.81 8.78 -4.97
CA ALA A 264 17.15 7.63 -4.36
C ALA A 264 17.19 7.69 -2.81
N LEU A 265 16.04 7.42 -2.19
CA LEU A 265 15.90 7.19 -0.76
C LEU A 265 15.74 5.68 -0.54
N VAL A 266 16.63 5.06 0.24
CA VAL A 266 16.68 3.59 0.38
C VAL A 266 16.62 3.21 1.85
N ASP A 267 15.56 2.51 2.24
CA ASP A 267 15.49 1.86 3.54
C ASP A 267 16.53 0.76 3.65
N ARG A 268 17.16 0.65 4.83
CA ARG A 268 18.11 -0.42 5.13
C ARG A 268 17.47 -1.80 4.99
N HIS A 269 16.26 -1.93 5.53
CA HIS A 269 15.51 -3.17 5.61
C HIS A 269 14.39 -3.16 4.57
N LEU A 270 14.16 -4.29 3.88
CA LEU A 270 13.09 -4.40 2.86
C LEU A 270 12.20 -5.63 3.12
N SER A 271 12.23 -6.12 4.36
CA SER A 271 11.42 -7.21 4.86
C SER A 271 11.28 -7.13 6.38
N GLU A 272 10.31 -7.87 6.92
CA GLU A 272 10.00 -7.91 8.36
C GLU A 272 11.15 -8.45 9.24
N ARG A 273 12.24 -8.96 8.65
CA ARG A 273 13.40 -9.50 9.37
C ARG A 273 14.40 -8.37 9.62
N THR A 274 14.61 -8.01 10.88
CA THR A 274 15.57 -6.99 11.33
C THR A 274 17.04 -7.25 10.97
N ALA A 275 17.35 -8.41 10.38
CA ALA A 275 18.69 -8.81 9.94
C ALA A 275 18.81 -8.88 8.40
N ASP A 276 17.81 -8.42 7.65
CA ASP A 276 17.94 -8.37 6.19
C ASP A 276 18.82 -7.19 5.75
N CYS A 277 19.58 -7.40 4.68
CA CYS A 277 20.44 -6.38 4.08
C CYS A 277 19.88 -5.94 2.71
N GLY A 278 18.54 -5.91 2.58
CA GLY A 278 17.87 -5.64 1.32
C GLY A 278 18.24 -4.29 0.72
N GLY A 279 18.25 -3.24 1.53
CA GLY A 279 18.65 -1.89 1.12
C GLY A 279 20.12 -1.79 0.71
N GLU A 280 21.01 -2.53 1.38
CA GLU A 280 22.43 -2.54 1.03
C GLU A 280 22.68 -3.13 -0.37
N ILE A 281 21.89 -4.13 -0.77
CA ILE A 281 21.94 -4.70 -2.12
C ILE A 281 21.53 -3.64 -3.15
N VAL A 282 20.43 -2.92 -2.87
CA VAL A 282 19.93 -1.86 -3.76
C VAL A 282 20.95 -0.74 -3.92
N LEU A 283 21.58 -0.27 -2.83
CA LEU A 283 22.61 0.77 -2.90
C LEU A 283 23.83 0.30 -3.70
N ARG A 284 24.26 -0.96 -3.56
CA ARG A 284 25.35 -1.54 -4.35
C ARG A 284 25.01 -1.59 -5.84
N ASP A 285 23.79 -1.99 -6.19
CA ASP A 285 23.32 -2.01 -7.57
C ASP A 285 23.24 -0.60 -8.16
N LEU A 286 22.69 0.37 -7.42
CA LEU A 286 22.64 1.78 -7.81
C LEU A 286 24.03 2.36 -8.03
N ARG A 287 24.98 2.10 -7.13
CA ARG A 287 26.38 2.53 -7.29
C ARG A 287 27.03 1.96 -8.55
N ARG A 288 26.71 0.70 -8.91
CA ARG A 288 27.23 0.07 -10.13
C ARG A 288 26.58 0.63 -11.40
N LEU A 289 25.27 0.81 -11.39
CA LEU A 289 24.47 1.14 -12.59
C LEU A 289 24.36 2.64 -12.84
N ARG A 290 24.38 3.44 -11.78
CA ARG A 290 24.25 4.91 -11.78
C ARG A 290 25.15 5.52 -10.71
N PRO A 291 26.48 5.46 -10.86
CA PRO A 291 27.43 5.93 -9.84
C PRO A 291 27.26 7.41 -9.45
N ALA A 292 26.74 8.24 -10.37
CA ALA A 292 26.48 9.66 -10.12
C ALA A 292 25.15 9.94 -9.41
N LEU A 293 24.26 8.95 -9.28
CA LEU A 293 22.94 9.14 -8.66
C LEU A 293 23.12 9.42 -7.15
N PRO A 294 22.64 10.56 -6.64
CA PRO A 294 22.61 10.82 -5.21
C PRO A 294 21.72 9.82 -4.48
N THR A 295 22.26 9.11 -3.49
CA THR A 295 21.51 8.14 -2.69
C THR A 295 21.57 8.49 -1.20
N ALA A 296 20.49 8.22 -0.48
CA ALA A 296 20.46 8.31 0.97
C ALA A 296 19.95 6.99 1.57
N LEU A 297 20.66 6.48 2.58
CA LEU A 297 20.23 5.34 3.37
C LEU A 297 19.33 5.83 4.49
N MET A 298 18.17 5.19 4.70
CA MET A 298 17.25 5.47 5.80
C MET A 298 17.32 4.32 6.81
N SER A 299 17.48 4.61 8.10
CA SER A 299 17.51 3.58 9.16
C SER A 299 16.98 4.11 10.48
N VAL A 300 16.19 3.31 11.23
CA VAL A 300 15.68 3.69 12.56
C VAL A 300 16.79 3.68 13.62
N ASP A 301 17.68 2.69 13.55
CA ASP A 301 18.85 2.56 14.43
C ASP A 301 20.10 2.19 13.62
N LEU A 302 21.27 2.62 14.08
CA LEU A 302 22.59 2.20 13.59
C LEU A 302 23.36 1.53 14.73
N PRO A 303 23.05 0.27 15.09
CA PRO A 303 23.42 -0.21 16.41
C PRO A 303 24.92 -0.48 16.62
N TYR A 304 25.77 -0.47 15.59
CA TYR A 304 27.20 -0.83 15.73
C TYR A 304 28.17 -0.18 14.71
N GLU A 305 27.70 0.70 13.82
CA GLU A 305 28.52 1.36 12.81
C GLU A 305 28.27 2.87 12.82
N ASP A 306 29.33 3.68 12.76
CA ASP A 306 29.17 5.12 12.58
C ASP A 306 28.63 5.44 11.17
N SER A 307 27.93 6.57 11.07
CA SER A 307 27.25 6.96 9.83
C SER A 307 28.20 7.23 8.68
N GLU A 308 29.44 7.66 8.95
CA GLU A 308 30.45 7.92 7.91
C GLU A 308 30.94 6.61 7.27
N SER A 309 31.25 5.61 8.09
CA SER A 309 31.66 4.27 7.65
C SER A 309 30.59 3.62 6.78
N LEU A 310 29.32 3.78 7.14
CA LEU A 310 28.19 3.30 6.33
C LEU A 310 28.07 4.02 4.99
N ARG A 311 28.25 5.35 4.98
CA ARG A 311 28.24 6.16 3.75
C ARG A 311 29.32 5.71 2.78
N GLU A 312 30.56 5.56 3.26
CA GLU A 312 31.69 5.12 2.43
C GLU A 312 31.50 3.69 1.91
N ARG A 313 31.13 2.76 2.80
CA ARG A 313 30.95 1.35 2.48
C ARG A 313 29.85 1.13 1.44
N LEU A 314 28.71 1.81 1.60
CA LEU A 314 27.53 1.64 0.74
C LEU A 314 27.50 2.61 -0.44
N GLY A 315 28.40 3.60 -0.47
CA GLY A 315 28.35 4.69 -1.46
C GLY A 315 27.12 5.58 -1.30
N ALA A 316 26.55 5.65 -0.09
CA ALA A 316 25.42 6.52 0.21
C ALA A 316 25.93 7.93 0.52
N ARG A 317 25.31 8.95 -0.07
CA ARG A 317 25.68 10.35 0.19
C ARG A 317 25.20 10.86 1.53
N ALA A 318 24.16 10.26 2.09
CA ALA A 318 23.63 10.58 3.40
C ALA A 318 23.10 9.33 4.10
N VAL A 319 23.11 9.35 5.43
CA VAL A 319 22.36 8.40 6.27
C VAL A 319 21.35 9.22 7.06
N ILE A 320 20.08 8.88 6.92
CA ILE A 320 18.94 9.59 7.48
C ILE A 320 18.35 8.72 8.60
N PRO A 321 18.30 9.23 9.84
CA PRO A 321 17.59 8.53 10.90
C PRO A 321 16.09 8.55 10.61
N LYS A 322 15.45 7.38 10.61
CA LYS A 322 13.99 7.25 10.59
C LYS A 322 13.47 7.47 12.00
N HIS A 323 13.20 8.71 12.38
CA HIS A 323 12.45 8.96 13.60
C HIS A 323 10.97 8.70 13.35
N ASN A 324 10.46 7.60 13.92
CA ASN A 324 9.03 7.37 14.10
C ASN A 324 8.61 8.10 15.39
N ASP A 325 8.58 9.44 15.35
CA ASP A 325 7.99 10.16 16.48
C ASP A 325 6.48 10.12 16.35
N ALA A 326 5.82 9.79 17.45
CA ALA A 326 4.37 9.90 17.68
C ALA A 326 3.84 11.35 17.56
N HIS A 327 4.66 12.26 17.04
CA HIS A 327 4.41 13.67 16.83
C HIS A 327 4.99 14.07 15.45
N GLU A 328 4.21 13.82 14.40
CA GLU A 328 4.19 14.49 13.08
C GLU A 328 5.35 15.44 12.71
N SER A 329 6.58 14.95 12.69
CA SER A 329 7.66 15.65 11.99
C SER A 329 8.42 14.63 11.17
N LEU A 330 7.87 14.32 9.99
CA LEU A 330 8.73 14.00 8.86
C LEU A 330 9.71 15.18 8.78
N VAL A 331 10.98 14.95 9.11
CA VAL A 331 12.12 15.84 8.80
C VAL A 331 11.78 16.54 7.48
N PRO A 332 11.95 17.88 7.32
CA PRO A 332 11.52 18.57 6.10
C PRO A 332 12.10 17.88 4.85
N LEU A 333 11.30 16.96 4.31
CA LEU A 333 11.79 15.86 3.47
C LEU A 333 12.14 16.41 2.10
N VAL A 334 11.38 17.42 1.68
CA VAL A 334 11.64 18.26 0.52
C VAL A 334 13.00 18.94 0.63
N ASP A 335 13.32 19.60 1.76
CA ASP A 335 14.62 20.26 1.93
C ASP A 335 15.78 19.27 1.91
N LEU A 336 15.55 18.07 2.47
CA LEU A 336 16.54 17.00 2.46
C LEU A 336 16.79 16.49 1.03
N VAL A 337 15.71 16.25 0.26
CA VAL A 337 15.79 15.81 -1.13
C VAL A 337 16.44 16.90 -1.99
N GLU A 338 16.09 18.17 -1.83
CA GLU A 338 16.76 19.29 -2.49
C GLU A 338 18.26 19.33 -2.17
N LYS A 339 18.65 19.19 -0.90
CA LYS A 339 20.08 19.14 -0.51
C LYS A 339 20.80 17.96 -1.14
N LEU A 340 20.14 16.80 -1.22
CA LEU A 340 20.70 15.59 -1.81
C LEU A 340 20.93 15.76 -3.32
N ILE A 341 19.95 16.36 -4.02
CA ILE A 341 20.01 16.66 -5.45
C ILE A 341 21.03 17.76 -5.75
N ALA A 342 21.02 18.87 -5.00
CA ALA A 342 21.90 20.02 -5.22
C ALA A 342 23.38 19.65 -5.05
N ARG A 343 23.71 18.84 -4.03
CA ARG A 343 25.07 18.29 -3.86
C ARG A 343 25.47 17.34 -4.99
N GLY A 344 24.51 16.77 -5.72
CA GLY A 344 24.71 15.94 -6.92
C GLY A 344 25.17 16.69 -8.16
N GLN A 345 25.01 18.02 -8.17
CA GLN A 345 25.31 18.87 -9.31
C GLN A 345 26.62 19.64 -9.16
N SER A 346 27.33 19.48 -8.03
CA SER A 346 28.55 20.21 -7.68
C SER A 346 29.83 19.37 -7.77
N ASP A 347 29.76 18.15 -8.31
CA ASP A 347 30.92 17.26 -8.56
C ASP A 347 31.20 17.13 -10.06
#